data_AF-A0A5J4VQ59-F1
#
_entry.id   AF-A0A5J4VQ59-F1
#
_cell.length_a   1.000
_cell.length_b   1.000
_cell.length_c   1.000
_cell.angle_alpha   90.00
_cell.angle_beta   90.00
_cell.angle_gamma   90.00
#
_symmetry.space_group_name_H-M   'P 1'
#
loop_
_entity.id
_entity.type
_entity.pdbx_description
1 polymer ?
#
loop_
_entity_poly.entity_id
_entity_poly.type
_entity_poly.pdbx_seq_one_letter_code
_entity_poly.pdbx_strand_id
1 'polypeptide(L)'
;MADTKKVAPKGRARNKPELTEEQRQEIREAFDLFDTDGSGTIDAKELKVAMRALGFEPKKDEVKRMIQEIDKDGTGTIDFNSFLEMMTIKMAERDPREEILKAFRLFDDDNTG
;
A
#
# COMPACT_ATOMS: atom_id res chain seq x y z
N MET A 1 49.55 16.76 2.79
CA MET A 1 48.31 16.02 2.48
C MET A 1 48.22 14.84 3.43
N ALA A 2 47.21 14.80 4.30
CA ALA A 2 46.83 13.61 5.04
C ALA A 2 45.29 13.56 5.08
N ASP A 3 44.75 12.73 4.21
CA ASP A 3 43.33 12.48 3.98
C ASP A 3 42.69 11.83 5.23
N THR A 4 41.81 12.57 5.91
CA THR A 4 40.90 12.00 6.90
C THR A 4 39.46 12.22 6.43
N LYS A 5 39.01 11.34 5.54
CA LYS A 5 37.60 11.28 5.14
C LYS A 5 36.79 10.67 6.29
N LYS A 6 36.24 11.53 7.16
CA LYS A 6 35.18 11.17 8.11
C LYS A 6 34.00 10.61 7.33
N VAL A 7 33.80 9.30 7.39
CA VAL A 7 32.55 8.67 6.95
C VAL A 7 31.51 8.88 8.04
N ALA A 8 30.54 9.76 7.74
CA ALA A 8 29.38 10.02 8.58
C ALA A 8 28.52 8.74 8.76
N PRO A 9 27.81 8.60 9.89
CA PRO A 9 26.97 7.44 10.13
C PRO A 9 25.84 7.42 9.10
N LYS A 10 25.71 6.31 8.37
CA LYS A 10 24.57 6.05 7.48
C LYS A 10 23.29 6.14 8.30
N GLY A 11 22.50 7.18 8.05
CA GLY A 11 21.20 7.40 8.67
C GLY A 11 20.32 6.17 8.50
N ARG A 12 19.69 5.78 9.61
CA ARG A 12 18.65 4.75 9.78
C ARG A 12 18.14 4.15 8.47
N ALA A 13 18.56 2.91 8.18
CA ALA A 13 17.77 2.02 7.36
C ALA A 13 16.38 1.95 8.02
N ARG A 14 15.38 2.57 7.38
CA ARG A 14 13.99 2.38 7.76
C ARG A 14 13.77 0.88 7.63
N ASN A 15 13.50 0.16 8.73
CA ASN A 15 13.01 -1.21 8.67
C ASN A 15 11.84 -1.20 7.68
N LYS A 16 12.05 -1.69 6.45
CA LYS A 16 10.93 -2.04 5.59
C LYS A 16 10.23 -3.16 6.36
N PRO A 17 8.96 -3.02 6.76
CA PRO A 17 8.25 -4.14 7.33
C PRO A 17 8.31 -5.26 6.30
N GLU A 18 8.91 -6.37 6.70
CA GLU A 18 8.99 -7.54 5.85
C GLU A 18 7.62 -8.19 5.88
N LEU A 19 6.95 -8.23 4.73
CA LEU A 19 5.65 -8.89 4.62
C LEU A 19 5.82 -10.40 4.82
N THR A 20 4.99 -10.98 5.69
CA THR A 20 4.88 -12.44 5.85
C THR A 20 4.41 -13.07 4.54
N GLU A 21 4.63 -14.37 4.37
CA GLU A 21 4.11 -15.09 3.18
C GLU A 21 2.58 -14.99 3.08
N GLU A 22 1.89 -15.06 4.22
CA GLU A 22 0.43 -14.89 4.31
C GLU A 22 0.01 -13.50 3.81
N GLN A 23 0.66 -12.42 4.29
CA GLN A 23 0.34 -11.05 3.85
C GLN A 23 0.62 -10.86 2.35
N ARG A 24 1.69 -11.45 1.83
CA ARG A 24 1.98 -11.41 0.39
C ARG A 24 0.92 -12.14 -0.41
N GLN A 25 0.43 -13.27 0.10
CA GLN A 25 -0.64 -14.04 -0.53
C GLN A 25 -1.95 -13.27 -0.52
N GLU A 26 -2.33 -12.63 0.59
CA GLU A 26 -3.51 -11.77 0.65
C GLU A 26 -3.43 -10.58 -0.32
N ILE A 27 -2.26 -9.93 -0.39
CA ILE A 27 -2.02 -8.85 -1.35
C ILE A 27 -2.11 -9.36 -2.80
N ARG A 28 -1.65 -10.60 -3.06
CA ARG A 28 -1.75 -11.22 -4.37
C ARG A 28 -3.19 -11.52 -4.76
N GLU A 29 -3.97 -12.09 -3.87
CA GLU A 29 -5.40 -12.37 -4.10
C GLU A 29 -6.18 -11.08 -4.32
N ALA A 30 -5.85 -10.02 -3.56
CA ALA A 30 -6.41 -8.71 -3.79
C ALA A 30 -6.04 -8.19 -5.19
N PHE A 31 -4.77 -8.27 -5.59
CA PHE A 31 -4.32 -7.86 -6.92
C PHE A 31 -5.08 -8.60 -8.04
N ASP A 32 -5.20 -9.93 -7.93
CA ASP A 32 -5.90 -10.75 -8.93
C ASP A 32 -7.42 -10.46 -8.97
N LEU A 33 -8.00 -9.89 -7.90
CA LEU A 33 -9.39 -9.38 -7.91
C LEU A 33 -9.52 -8.06 -8.70
N PHE A 34 -8.46 -7.26 -8.73
CA PHE A 34 -8.40 -6.01 -9.50
C PHE A 34 -8.10 -6.30 -10.98
N ASP A 35 -7.12 -7.15 -11.28
CA ASP A 35 -6.71 -7.57 -12.63
C ASP A 35 -7.70 -8.60 -13.20
N THR A 36 -8.83 -8.10 -13.69
CA THR A 36 -9.97 -8.92 -14.11
C THR A 36 -9.75 -9.66 -15.43
N ASP A 37 -8.82 -9.15 -16.26
CA ASP A 37 -8.49 -9.76 -17.54
C ASP A 37 -7.23 -10.63 -17.50
N GLY A 38 -6.50 -10.63 -16.38
CA GLY A 38 -5.30 -11.43 -16.17
C GLY A 38 -4.10 -10.92 -16.97
N SER A 39 -4.07 -9.63 -17.28
CA SER A 39 -2.97 -8.99 -18.02
C SER A 39 -1.67 -8.91 -17.21
N GLY A 40 -1.75 -9.09 -15.89
CA GLY A 40 -0.63 -8.91 -14.96
C GLY A 40 -0.41 -7.46 -14.54
N THR A 41 -1.28 -6.54 -14.96
CA THR A 41 -1.31 -5.14 -14.55
C THR A 41 -2.75 -4.70 -14.27
N ILE A 42 -2.93 -3.65 -13.47
CA ILE A 42 -4.25 -3.07 -13.18
C ILE A 42 -4.36 -1.76 -13.92
N ASP A 43 -5.35 -1.63 -14.80
CA ASP A 43 -5.65 -0.38 -15.49
C ASP A 43 -6.68 0.50 -14.75
N ALA A 44 -6.90 1.72 -15.25
CA ALA A 44 -7.83 2.68 -14.65
C ALA A 44 -9.30 2.22 -14.64
N LYS A 45 -9.72 1.44 -15.64
CA LYS A 45 -11.07 0.86 -15.70
C LYS A 45 -11.20 -0.23 -14.65
N GLU A 46 -10.20 -1.09 -14.54
CA GLU A 46 -10.18 -2.21 -13.59
C GLU A 46 -10.18 -1.74 -12.14
N LEU A 47 -9.28 -0.81 -11.79
CA LEU A 47 -9.26 -0.18 -10.48
C LEU A 47 -10.61 0.46 -10.15
N LYS A 48 -11.23 1.14 -11.12
CA LYS A 48 -12.56 1.75 -10.94
C LYS A 48 -13.65 0.70 -10.69
N VAL A 49 -13.64 -0.41 -11.43
CA VAL A 49 -14.63 -1.49 -11.30
C VAL A 49 -14.52 -2.14 -9.93
N ALA A 50 -13.31 -2.46 -9.49
CA ALA A 50 -13.09 -3.06 -8.19
C ALA A 50 -13.46 -2.12 -7.03
N MET A 51 -13.13 -0.82 -7.13
CA MET A 51 -13.58 0.17 -6.13
C MET A 51 -15.11 0.23 -6.03
N ARG A 52 -15.81 0.12 -7.16
CA ARG A 52 -17.28 0.01 -7.20
C ARG A 52 -17.80 -1.27 -6.58
N ALA A 53 -17.12 -2.40 -6.79
CA ALA A 53 -17.46 -3.67 -6.14
C ALA A 53 -17.31 -3.58 -4.60
N LEU A 54 -16.39 -2.75 -4.10
CA LEU A 54 -16.21 -2.46 -2.68
C LEU A 54 -17.17 -1.37 -2.14
N GLY A 55 -18.10 -0.87 -2.97
CA GLY A 55 -19.10 0.13 -2.58
C GLY A 55 -18.65 1.59 -2.69
N PHE A 56 -17.46 1.86 -3.24
CA PHE A 56 -16.99 3.23 -3.50
C PHE A 56 -17.36 3.68 -4.92
N GLU A 57 -17.63 4.97 -5.13
CA GLU A 57 -17.88 5.51 -6.46
C GLU A 57 -16.85 6.58 -6.87
N PRO A 58 -15.64 6.18 -7.27
CA PRO A 58 -14.57 7.11 -7.59
C PRO A 58 -14.81 7.79 -8.96
N LYS A 59 -14.45 9.06 -9.06
CA LYS A 59 -14.45 9.80 -10.32
C LYS A 59 -13.26 9.37 -11.19
N LYS A 60 -13.38 9.52 -12.51
CA LYS A 60 -12.30 9.18 -13.46
C LYS A 60 -10.97 9.86 -13.10
N ASP A 61 -11.02 11.14 -12.71
CA ASP A 61 -9.81 11.88 -12.34
C ASP A 61 -9.19 11.40 -11.04
N GLU A 62 -9.97 10.88 -10.09
CA GLU A 62 -9.46 10.32 -8.84
C GLU A 62 -8.73 9.02 -9.11
N VAL A 63 -9.33 8.13 -9.91
CA VAL A 63 -8.69 6.86 -10.28
C VAL A 63 -7.39 7.12 -11.05
N LYS A 64 -7.40 8.08 -11.97
CA LYS A 64 -6.19 8.47 -12.72
C LYS A 64 -5.11 9.03 -11.79
N ARG A 65 -5.47 9.86 -10.81
CA ARG A 65 -4.53 10.35 -9.80
C ARG A 65 -3.96 9.21 -8.97
N MET A 66 -4.79 8.27 -8.51
CA MET A 66 -4.32 7.10 -7.76
C MET A 66 -3.30 6.29 -8.55
N ILE A 67 -3.57 6.02 -9.83
CA ILE A 67 -2.60 5.33 -10.69
C ILE A 67 -1.31 6.12 -10.80
N GLN A 68 -1.39 7.43 -11.07
CA GLN A 68 -0.19 8.28 -11.19
C GLN A 68 0.65 8.36 -9.90
N GLU A 69 0.04 8.18 -8.72
CA GLU A 69 0.77 8.14 -7.45
C GLU A 69 1.56 6.83 -7.27
N ILE A 70 1.16 5.76 -7.95
CA ILE A 70 1.72 4.41 -7.79
C ILE A 70 2.64 4.05 -8.96
N ASP A 71 2.24 4.39 -10.19
CA ASP A 71 2.91 4.12 -11.45
C ASP A 71 4.15 5.01 -11.61
N LYS A 72 5.26 4.60 -10.98
CA LYS A 72 6.54 5.31 -11.02
C LYS A 72 7.16 5.34 -12.42
N ASP A 73 6.81 4.36 -13.25
CA ASP A 73 7.39 4.17 -14.59
C ASP A 73 6.56 4.85 -15.69
N GLY A 74 5.39 5.41 -15.34
CA GLY A 74 4.54 6.16 -16.27
C GLY A 74 3.85 5.30 -17.33
N THR A 75 3.63 4.03 -17.03
CA THR A 75 2.97 3.05 -17.92
C THR A 75 1.47 3.31 -18.11
N GLY A 76 0.86 4.03 -17.17
CA GLY A 76 -0.59 4.20 -17.05
C GLY A 76 -1.30 3.01 -16.41
N THR A 77 -0.55 2.04 -15.88
CA THR A 77 -1.03 0.81 -15.24
C THR A 77 -0.25 0.52 -13.97
N ILE A 78 -0.77 -0.34 -13.10
CA ILE A 78 -0.10 -0.75 -11.87
C ILE A 78 0.29 -2.22 -11.99
N ASP A 79 1.58 -2.54 -12.04
CA ASP A 79 2.05 -3.93 -11.97
C ASP A 79 2.04 -4.45 -10.52
N PHE A 80 2.17 -5.77 -10.38
CA PHE A 80 2.12 -6.42 -9.07
C PHE A 80 3.19 -5.89 -8.09
N ASN A 81 4.41 -5.58 -8.54
CA ASN A 81 5.45 -5.08 -7.64
C ASN A 81 5.13 -3.67 -7.14
N SER A 82 4.63 -2.80 -8.02
CA SER A 82 4.18 -1.46 -7.66
C SER A 82 3.02 -1.52 -6.65
N PHE A 83 2.07 -2.43 -6.86
CA PHE A 83 0.97 -2.67 -5.92
C PHE A 83 1.46 -3.19 -4.56
N LEU A 84 2.39 -4.16 -4.57
CA LEU A 84 2.99 -4.73 -3.37
C LEU A 84 3.75 -3.69 -2.55
N GLU A 85 4.56 -2.85 -3.20
CA GLU A 85 5.29 -1.77 -2.53
C GLU A 85 4.34 -0.78 -1.87
N MET A 86 3.28 -0.38 -2.58
CA MET A 86 2.26 0.51 -2.06
C MET A 86 1.55 -0.07 -0.84
N MET A 87 1.13 -1.34 -0.91
CA MET A 87 0.48 -2.02 0.21
C MET A 87 1.43 -2.17 1.40
N THR A 88 2.70 -2.51 1.16
CA THR A 88 3.72 -2.58 2.21
C THR A 88 3.87 -1.24 2.93
N ILE A 89 3.93 -0.13 2.17
CA ILE A 89 4.04 1.22 2.75
C ILE A 89 2.79 1.56 3.55
N LYS A 90 1.58 1.35 2.99
CA LYS A 90 0.33 1.65 3.70
C LYS A 90 0.13 0.79 4.95
N MET A 91 0.56 -0.47 4.94
CA MET A 91 0.59 -1.33 6.13
C MET A 91 1.62 -0.86 7.15
N ALA A 92 2.76 -0.30 6.71
CA ALA A 92 3.76 0.31 7.59
C ALA A 92 3.28 1.62 8.23
N GLU A 93 2.50 2.41 7.49
CA GLU A 93 1.94 3.69 7.95
C GLU A 93 0.74 3.49 8.89
N ARG A 94 0.02 2.38 8.75
CA ARG A 94 -1.00 1.94 9.72
C ARG A 94 -0.32 1.30 10.92
N ASP A 95 0.03 2.11 11.92
CA ASP A 95 0.63 1.59 13.15
C ASP A 95 -0.30 0.54 13.79
N PRO A 96 0.14 -0.72 13.98
CA PRO A 96 -0.71 -1.77 14.53
C PRO A 96 -1.26 -1.43 15.91
N ARG A 97 -0.56 -0.59 16.69
CA ARG A 97 -1.03 -0.11 17.98
C ARG A 97 -2.20 0.85 17.84
N GLU A 98 -2.24 1.67 16.78
CA GLU A 98 -3.39 2.54 16.54
C GLU A 98 -4.65 1.75 16.22
N GLU A 99 -4.55 0.65 15.47
CA GLU A 99 -5.70 -0.21 15.16
C GLU A 99 -6.16 -0.99 16.41
N ILE A 100 -5.24 -1.49 17.23
CA ILE A 100 -5.58 -2.11 18.51
C ILE A 100 -6.23 -1.09 19.45
N LEU A 101 -5.73 0.15 19.51
CA LEU A 101 -6.33 1.23 20.33
C LEU A 101 -7.70 1.66 19.82
N LYS A 102 -7.91 1.72 18.50
CA LYS A 102 -9.23 1.99 17.92
C LYS A 102 -10.20 0.85 18.19
N ALA A 103 -9.75 -0.40 18.04
CA ALA A 103 -10.56 -1.56 18.39
C ALA A 103 -10.92 -1.53 19.88
N PHE A 104 -9.96 -1.23 20.76
CA PHE A 104 -10.21 -1.11 22.19
C PHE A 104 -11.24 -0.02 22.52
N ARG A 105 -11.14 1.16 21.91
CA ARG A 105 -12.16 2.24 22.04
C ARG A 105 -13.52 1.88 21.44
N LEU A 106 -13.56 0.99 20.46
CA LEU A 106 -14.82 0.50 19.88
C LEU A 106 -15.56 -0.44 20.84
N PHE A 107 -14.81 -1.14 21.71
CA PHE A 107 -15.36 -2.04 22.73
C PHE A 107 -15.55 -1.35 24.09
N ASP A 108 -14.74 -0.34 24.42
CA ASP A 108 -14.78 0.43 25.67
C ASP A 108 -15.64 1.71 25.49
N ASP A 109 -16.94 1.54 25.29
CA ASP A 109 -17.90 2.65 25.07
C ASP A 109 -18.05 3.55 26.31
N ASP A 110 -17.74 3.05 27.51
CA ASP A 110 -17.82 3.76 28.78
C ASP A 110 -16.47 4.26 29.34
N ASN A 111 -15.37 4.14 28.57
CA ASN A 111 -14.01 4.57 28.96
C ASN A 111 -13.58 4.03 30.33
N THR A 112 -13.95 2.79 30.66
CA THR A 112 -13.63 2.20 31.95
C THR A 112 -12.24 1.58 32.01
N GLY A 113 -11.62 1.33 30.86
CA GLY A 113 -10.23 0.87 30.75
C GLY A 113 -10.02 -0.61 31.01
#